data_AF-A0A924YTG0-F1
#
_entry.id   AF-A0A924YTG0-F1
#
_cell.length_a   1.000
_cell.length_b   1.000
_cell.length_c   1.000
_cell.angle_alpha   90.00
_cell.angle_beta   90.00
_cell.angle_gamma   90.00
#
_symmetry.space_group_name_H-M   'P 1'
#
loop_
_entity.id
_entity.type
_entity.pdbx_description
1 polymer ?
#
loop_
_entity_poly.entity_id
_entity_poly.type
_entity_poly.pdbx_seq_one_letter_code
_entity_poly.pdbx_strand_id
1 'polypeptide(L)'
;VPSQPRVVFDFAPGRGGDGMTVDQKGNLYIAGGISRPRGPHESTDVPPAIWIIRPDGKLLGRLPIPEDVITNVTFGGDDLQTLYVTAGRTLYSARTMESGWAVHRKR
;
A
#
# COMPACT_ATOMS: atom_id res chain seq x y z
N VAL A 1 -16.23 23.37 3.86
CA VAL A 1 -15.82 23.28 2.43
C VAL A 1 -14.93 22.06 2.30
N PRO A 2 -15.22 21.02 1.50
CA PRO A 2 -14.18 20.04 1.25
C PRO A 2 -13.10 20.68 0.37
N SER A 3 -11.97 20.92 1.03
CA SER A 3 -10.58 20.89 0.58
C SER A 3 -10.29 21.02 -0.91
N GLN A 4 -9.38 21.95 -1.25
CA GLN A 4 -8.59 21.90 -2.48
C GLN A 4 -7.96 20.49 -2.60
N PRO A 5 -8.44 19.64 -3.53
CA PRO A 5 -7.86 18.31 -3.69
C PRO A 5 -6.43 18.47 -4.20
N ARG A 6 -5.54 17.58 -3.75
CA ARG A 6 -4.18 17.50 -4.27
C ARG A 6 -3.86 16.06 -4.62
N VAL A 7 -3.01 15.89 -5.63
CA VAL A 7 -2.38 14.60 -5.91
C VAL A 7 -1.41 14.29 -4.77
N VAL A 8 -1.52 13.11 -4.17
CA VAL A 8 -0.59 12.64 -3.13
C VAL A 8 0.57 11.89 -3.78
N PHE A 9 0.27 10.96 -4.69
CA PHE A 9 1.26 10.20 -5.44
C PHE A 9 0.67 9.81 -6.79
N ASP A 10 1.46 9.91 -7.86
CA ASP A 10 1.06 9.51 -9.21
C ASP A 10 1.77 8.20 -9.58
N PHE A 11 0.98 7.19 -9.93
CA PHE A 11 1.46 5.86 -10.32
C PHE A 11 1.60 5.71 -11.84
N ALA A 12 1.27 6.72 -12.65
CA ALA A 12 1.43 6.62 -14.09
C ALA A 12 2.91 6.42 -14.49
N PRO A 13 3.21 5.61 -15.54
CA PRO A 13 2.27 4.89 -16.42
C PRO A 13 1.99 3.44 -15.95
N GLY A 14 2.15 3.12 -14.68
CA GLY A 14 1.94 1.77 -14.14
C GLY A 14 0.54 1.52 -13.58
N ARG A 15 0.30 0.30 -13.09
CA ARG A 15 -0.94 -0.01 -12.36
C ARG A 15 -0.99 0.83 -11.07
N GLY A 16 -2.07 1.60 -10.93
CA GLY A 16 -2.34 2.43 -9.76
C GLY A 16 -2.54 1.66 -8.45
N GLY A 17 -2.79 2.42 -7.38
CA GLY A 17 -3.13 1.86 -6.07
C GLY A 17 -4.50 1.17 -6.05
N ASP A 18 -4.61 0.13 -5.24
CA ASP A 18 -5.84 -0.58 -4.90
C ASP A 18 -6.21 -0.27 -3.43
N GLY A 19 -6.25 -1.27 -2.55
CA GLY A 19 -6.41 -1.06 -1.10
C GLY A 19 -5.23 -0.34 -0.45
N MET A 20 -5.54 0.40 0.63
CA MET A 20 -4.56 1.16 1.39
C MET A 20 -4.88 1.22 2.89
N THR A 21 -3.86 1.46 3.70
CA THR A 21 -3.96 1.74 5.15
C THR A 21 -2.96 2.82 5.56
N VAL A 22 -3.04 3.32 6.79
CA VAL A 22 -2.11 4.30 7.36
C VAL A 22 -1.45 3.80 8.65
N ASP A 23 -0.20 4.22 8.88
CA ASP A 23 0.46 4.07 10.18
C ASP A 23 0.23 5.26 11.13
N GLN A 24 0.74 5.17 12.35
CA GLN A 24 0.64 6.23 13.36
C GLN A 24 1.38 7.52 13.00
N LYS A 25 2.32 7.48 12.06
CA LYS A 25 2.99 8.67 11.51
C LYS A 25 2.25 9.27 10.31
N GLY A 26 1.16 8.66 9.88
CA GLY A 26 0.36 9.07 8.73
C GLY A 26 0.96 8.65 7.39
N ASN A 27 1.94 7.73 7.37
CA ASN A 27 2.40 7.17 6.10
C ASN A 27 1.31 6.27 5.52
N LEU A 28 1.02 6.44 4.23
CA LEU A 28 0.11 5.62 3.46
C LEU A 28 0.85 4.36 2.96
N TYR A 29 0.26 3.21 3.20
CA TYR A 29 0.67 1.92 2.67
C TYR A 29 -0.33 1.53 1.60
N ILE A 30 0.11 1.45 0.35
CA ILE A 30 -0.78 1.30 -0.82
C ILE A 30 -0.38 0.03 -1.57
N ALA A 31 -1.32 -0.90 -1.73
CA ALA A 31 -1.14 -2.04 -2.63
C ALA A 31 -1.11 -1.54 -4.07
N GLY A 32 -0.03 -1.77 -4.80
CA GLY A 32 0.11 -1.22 -6.15
C GLY A 32 1.12 -1.94 -7.03
N GLY A 33 1.07 -1.62 -8.32
CA GLY A 33 1.97 -2.19 -9.32
C GLY A 33 1.56 -3.56 -9.85
N ILE A 34 2.26 -3.96 -10.91
CA ILE A 34 2.08 -5.23 -11.62
C ILE A 34 3.37 -5.57 -12.39
N SER A 35 3.68 -6.86 -12.52
CA SER A 35 4.81 -7.36 -13.31
C SER A 35 4.40 -7.74 -14.73
N ARG A 36 3.12 -8.07 -14.93
CA ARG A 36 2.54 -8.41 -16.22
C ARG A 36 1.43 -7.44 -16.59
N PRO A 37 1.72 -6.42 -17.42
CA PRO A 37 0.70 -5.51 -17.93
C PRO A 37 -0.48 -6.25 -18.57
N ARG A 38 -1.71 -5.84 -18.22
CA ARG A 38 -2.94 -6.44 -18.75
C ARG A 38 -3.47 -5.74 -20.00
N GLY A 39 -2.91 -4.57 -20.32
CA GLY A 39 -3.30 -3.76 -21.46
C GLY A 39 -2.39 -2.53 -21.60
N PRO A 40 -2.66 -1.66 -22.58
CA PRO A 40 -1.79 -0.53 -22.94
C PRO A 40 -1.70 0.57 -21.87
N HIS A 41 -2.53 0.51 -20.82
CA HIS A 41 -2.55 1.48 -19.72
C HIS A 41 -1.74 1.03 -18.50
N GLU A 42 -1.04 -0.10 -18.60
CA GLU A 42 -0.17 -0.61 -17.55
C GLU A 42 1.24 -0.81 -18.11
N SER A 43 2.23 -0.43 -17.31
CA SER A 43 3.64 -0.68 -17.55
C SER A 43 4.25 -1.38 -16.34
N THR A 44 5.46 -1.89 -16.52
CA THR A 44 6.26 -2.50 -15.44
C THR A 44 7.04 -1.46 -14.62
N ASP A 45 6.87 -0.16 -14.90
CA ASP A 45 7.57 0.93 -14.20
C ASP A 45 7.13 1.04 -12.73
N VAL A 46 5.91 0.56 -12.44
CA VAL A 46 5.40 0.36 -11.08
C VAL A 46 5.38 -1.15 -10.79
N PRO A 47 6.47 -1.72 -10.23
CA PRO A 47 6.52 -3.12 -9.86
C PRO A 47 5.57 -3.42 -8.69
N PRO A 48 5.12 -4.68 -8.54
CA PRO A 48 4.22 -5.09 -7.47
C PRO A 48 4.90 -4.90 -6.11
N ALA A 49 4.32 -4.02 -5.29
CA ALA A 49 4.78 -3.76 -3.94
C ALA A 49 3.67 -3.15 -3.09
N ILE A 50 3.89 -3.12 -1.78
CA ILE A 50 3.28 -2.09 -0.95
C ILE A 50 4.12 -0.82 -1.05
N TRP A 51 3.53 0.24 -1.59
CA TRP A 51 4.15 1.55 -1.73
C TRP A 51 3.89 2.37 -0.48
N ILE A 52 4.96 2.87 0.14
CA ILE A 52 4.88 3.62 1.39
C ILE A 52 5.10 5.09 1.07
N ILE A 53 4.04 5.90 1.20
CA ILE A 53 4.04 7.31 0.85
C ILE A 53 3.86 8.15 2.12
N ARG A 54 4.72 9.14 2.32
CA ARG A 54 4.66 10.06 3.45
C ARG A 54 3.43 10.98 3.34
N PRO A 55 2.99 11.61 4.44
CA PRO A 55 1.92 12.61 4.42
C PRO A 55 2.17 13.76 3.42
N ASP A 56 3.41 14.10 3.13
CA ASP A 56 3.78 15.15 2.16
C ASP A 56 3.73 14.69 0.68
N GLY A 57 3.41 13.41 0.43
CA GLY A 57 3.35 12.82 -0.91
C GLY A 57 4.66 12.22 -1.42
N LYS A 58 5.75 12.26 -0.62
CA LYS A 58 7.04 11.67 -1.02
C LYS A 58 7.04 10.16 -0.78
N LEU A 59 7.61 9.42 -1.73
CA LEU A 59 7.89 7.99 -1.57
C LEU A 59 8.90 7.79 -0.42
N LEU A 60 8.49 7.07 0.61
CA LEU A 60 9.37 6.63 1.69
C LEU A 60 10.13 5.35 1.29
N GLY A 61 9.43 4.43 0.64
CA GLY A 61 9.99 3.14 0.26
C GLY A 61 8.93 2.18 -0.29
N ARG A 62 9.36 0.94 -0.52
CA ARG A 62 8.53 -0.13 -1.07
C ARG A 62 8.79 -1.43 -0.30
N LEU A 63 7.74 -2.22 -0.09
CA LEU A 63 7.84 -3.62 0.33
C LEU A 63 7.50 -4.50 -0.88
N PRO A 64 8.49 -5.09 -1.58
CA PRO A 64 8.24 -5.95 -2.73
C PRO A 64 7.40 -7.16 -2.33
N ILE A 65 6.41 -7.50 -3.15
CA ILE A 65 5.61 -8.73 -2.99
C ILE A 65 5.92 -9.62 -4.20
N PRO A 66 6.32 -10.88 -4.01
CA PRO A 66 6.69 -11.78 -5.11
C PRO A 66 5.47 -12.36 -5.85
N GLU A 67 4.39 -11.60 -5.97
CA GLU A 67 3.15 -11.98 -6.64
C GLU A 67 2.43 -10.72 -7.18
N ASP A 68 1.83 -10.86 -8.35
CA ASP A 68 0.99 -9.81 -8.96
C ASP A 68 -0.40 -9.76 -8.34
N VAL A 69 -1.17 -8.72 -8.69
CA VAL A 69 -2.57 -8.57 -8.23
C VAL A 69 -2.61 -8.43 -6.71
N ILE A 70 -1.77 -7.54 -6.17
CA ILE A 70 -1.89 -7.07 -4.79
C ILE A 70 -3.16 -6.22 -4.72
N THR A 71 -4.08 -6.59 -3.84
CA THR A 71 -5.41 -5.97 -3.78
C THR A 71 -5.61 -5.18 -2.50
N ASN A 72 -5.10 -5.65 -1.36
CA ASN A 72 -5.35 -4.96 -0.09
C ASN A 72 -4.22 -5.17 0.93
N VAL A 73 -4.17 -4.26 1.90
CA VAL A 73 -3.17 -4.19 2.96
C VAL A 73 -3.77 -3.64 4.24
N THR A 74 -3.43 -4.23 5.39
CA THR A 74 -3.86 -3.72 6.70
C THR A 74 -2.87 -4.07 7.81
N PHE A 75 -2.87 -3.29 8.88
CA PHE A 75 -2.09 -3.59 10.08
C PHE A 75 -2.87 -4.51 11.03
N GLY A 76 -2.15 -5.39 11.71
CA GLY A 76 -2.67 -6.29 12.73
C GLY A 76 -1.56 -6.80 13.65
N GLY A 77 -1.84 -7.89 14.35
CA GLY A 77 -1.02 -8.33 15.48
C GLY A 77 -1.29 -7.50 16.73
N ASP A 78 -0.81 -7.97 17.88
CA ASP A 78 -1.14 -7.37 19.18
C ASP A 78 -0.56 -5.95 19.33
N ASP A 79 0.54 -5.65 18.66
CA ASP A 79 1.22 -4.35 18.67
C ASP A 79 0.91 -3.48 17.42
N LEU A 80 0.03 -3.98 16.53
CA LEU A 80 -0.28 -3.36 15.23
C LEU A 80 0.95 -3.12 14.33
N GLN A 81 2.03 -3.87 14.53
CA GLN A 81 3.25 -3.76 13.71
C GLN A 81 3.42 -4.93 12.73
N THR A 82 2.37 -5.73 12.53
CA THR A 82 2.34 -6.73 11.46
C THR A 82 1.45 -6.23 10.33
N LEU A 83 2.04 -6.02 9.16
CA LEU A 83 1.34 -5.65 7.95
C LEU A 83 0.92 -6.93 7.21
N TYR A 84 -0.39 -7.13 7.04
CA TYR A 84 -0.96 -8.21 6.25
C TYR A 84 -1.28 -7.73 4.85
N VAL A 85 -0.96 -8.52 3.83
CA VAL A 85 -1.10 -8.17 2.43
C VAL A 85 -1.77 -9.30 1.67
N THR A 86 -2.86 -8.99 0.98
CA THR A 86 -3.53 -9.92 0.06
C THR A 86 -3.00 -9.69 -1.36
N ALA A 87 -2.48 -10.75 -1.98
CA ALA A 87 -1.97 -10.70 -3.35
C ALA A 87 -2.31 -12.00 -4.07
N GLY A 88 -3.04 -11.89 -5.18
CA GLY A 88 -3.48 -13.04 -5.97
C GLY A 88 -4.22 -14.08 -5.11
N ARG A 89 -3.56 -15.21 -4.85
CA ARG A 89 -4.11 -16.32 -4.04
C ARG A 89 -3.44 -16.48 -2.66
N THR A 90 -2.56 -15.55 -2.30
CA THR A 90 -1.68 -15.67 -1.14
C THR A 90 -1.91 -14.53 -0.15
N LEU A 91 -1.73 -14.83 1.13
CA LEU A 91 -1.62 -13.85 2.21
C LEU A 91 -0.15 -13.74 2.62
N TYR A 92 0.40 -12.54 2.52
CA TYR A 92 1.74 -12.21 3.00
C TYR A 92 1.66 -11.44 4.31
N SER A 93 2.73 -11.49 5.10
CA SER A 93 2.89 -10.65 6.29
C SER A 93 4.32 -10.13 6.41
N ALA A 94 4.47 -8.88 6.83
CA ALA A 94 5.77 -8.29 7.14
C ALA A 94 5.71 -7.49 8.44
N ARG A 95 6.84 -7.37 9.13
CA ARG A 95 6.98 -6.50 10.30
C ARG A 95 7.30 -5.08 9.88
N THR A 96 6.70 -4.11 10.56
CA THR A 96 6.93 -2.69 10.37
C THR A 96 7.52 -2.05 11.62
N MET A 97 8.26 -0.96 11.44
CA MET A 97 8.79 -0.17 12.56
C MET A 97 7.70 0.68 13.22
N GLU A 98 6.74 1.15 12.43
CA GLU A 98 5.62 1.95 12.90
C GLU A 98 4.39 1.08 13.08
N SER A 99 3.67 1.30 14.17
CA SER A 99 2.38 0.68 14.40
C SER A 99 1.31 1.29 13.51
N GLY A 100 0.35 0.47 13.11
CA GLY A 100 -0.87 0.88 12.43
C GLY A 100 -1.94 1.49 13.33
N TRP A 101 -3.12 1.65 12.74
CA TRP A 101 -4.36 2.01 13.42
C TRP A 101 -5.36 0.86 13.35
N ALA A 102 -6.15 0.71 14.43
CA ALA A 102 -7.34 -0.13 14.43
C ALA A 102 -8.51 0.71 14.93
N VAL A 103 -9.43 1.07 14.03
CA VAL A 103 -10.58 1.94 14.36
C VAL A 103 -11.52 1.28 15.37
N HIS A 104 -11.60 -0.05 15.37
CA HIS A 104 -12.50 -0.83 16.23
C HIS A 104 -11.78 -1.96 16.97
N ARG A 105 -10.78 -1.61 17.78
CA ARG A 105 -10.15 -2.59 18.67
C ARG A 105 -10.99 -2.75 19.93
N LYS A 106 -11.67 -3.89 20.08
CA LYS A 106 -12.25 -4.26 21.39
C LYS A 106 -11.07 -4.45 22.36
N ARG A 107 -11.16 -3.78 23.51
CA ARG A 107 -10.24 -3.99 24.63
C ARG A 107 -10.44 -5.37 25.21
#